data_AF-A0A937XUM3-F1
#
_entry.id   AF-A0A937XUM3-F1
#
_cell.length_a   1.000
_cell.length_b   1.000
_cell.length_c   1.000
_cell.angle_alpha   90.00
_cell.angle_beta   90.00
_cell.angle_gamma   90.00
#
_symmetry.space_group_name_H-M   'P 1'
#
loop_
_entity.id
_entity.type
_entity.pdbx_description
1 polymer ?
#
loop_
_entity_poly.entity_id
_entity_poly.type
_entity_poly.pdbx_seq_one_letter_code
_entity_poly.pdbx_strand_id
1 'polypeptide(L)'
;MPKQTPSTETAVPAAGATPPAPANFEAAIDELEKIVARMETGDLSLEDSLAAHKRGLELAQYCQGVLARAQQQVRVLEQDTLKALSETEPDE
;
A
#
# COMPACT_ATOMS: atom_id res chain seq x y z
N MET A 1 -44.20 21.80 25.44
CA MET A 1 -43.93 22.63 24.23
C MET A 1 -42.93 23.72 24.63
N PRO A 2 -42.04 24.21 23.75
CA PRO A 2 -41.00 23.51 23.00
C PRO A 2 -39.63 24.27 23.07
N LYS A 3 -38.55 23.67 22.51
CA LYS A 3 -37.40 24.33 21.85
C LYS A 3 -36.38 25.07 22.77
N GLN A 4 -35.07 24.88 22.71
CA GLN A 4 -34.15 24.50 21.63
C GLN A 4 -32.78 24.15 22.23
N THR A 5 -32.13 23.14 21.67
CA THR A 5 -30.67 23.00 21.66
C THR A 5 -30.06 24.14 20.82
N PRO A 6 -28.79 24.50 21.09
CA PRO A 6 -27.90 24.86 20.01
C PRO A 6 -26.82 23.79 19.88
N SER A 7 -26.91 23.02 18.78
CA SER A 7 -25.77 22.36 18.17
C SER A 7 -24.71 23.42 17.86
N THR A 8 -23.47 23.17 18.27
CA THR A 8 -22.25 23.82 17.76
C THR A 8 -21.52 22.69 17.03
N GLU A 9 -21.70 22.50 15.72
CA GLU A 9 -21.01 23.17 14.60
C GLU A 9 -19.49 23.27 14.77
N THR A 10 -18.76 22.84 13.72
CA THR A 10 -17.32 23.01 13.44
C THR A 10 -16.47 21.79 13.84
N ALA A 11 -15.80 21.06 12.95
CA ALA A 11 -15.65 21.11 11.50
C ALA A 11 -15.25 19.71 11.01
N VAL A 12 -15.93 19.23 9.98
CA VAL A 12 -15.40 18.16 9.12
C VAL A 12 -14.23 18.76 8.33
N PRO A 13 -13.00 18.23 8.41
CA PRO A 13 -11.99 18.60 7.43
C PRO A 13 -12.35 17.87 6.15
N ALA A 14 -12.97 18.59 5.22
CA ALA A 14 -12.90 18.26 3.81
C ALA A 14 -11.43 18.40 3.37
N ALA A 15 -10.74 17.28 3.15
CA ALA A 15 -9.46 17.26 2.49
C ALA A 15 -9.41 16.08 1.51
N GLY A 16 -9.99 16.31 0.33
CA GLY A 16 -9.82 15.47 -0.86
C GLY A 16 -8.41 15.58 -1.44
N ALA A 17 -7.39 15.26 -0.65
CA ALA A 17 -6.04 15.07 -1.12
C ALA A 17 -5.76 13.58 -1.17
N THR A 18 -5.74 13.00 -2.37
CA THR A 18 -5.21 11.65 -2.58
C THR A 18 -3.80 11.63 -1.99
N PRO A 19 -3.51 10.74 -1.02
CA PRO A 19 -2.18 10.71 -0.42
C PRO A 19 -1.14 10.37 -1.49
N PRO A 20 0.05 11.00 -1.45
CA PRO A 20 1.11 10.73 -2.42
C PRO A 20 1.48 9.24 -2.42
N ALA A 21 2.03 8.76 -3.54
CA ALA A 21 2.51 7.39 -3.64
C ALA A 21 3.59 7.12 -2.56
N PRO A 22 3.64 5.89 -1.99
CA PRO A 22 4.62 5.55 -0.97
C PRO A 22 6.05 5.63 -1.52
N ALA A 23 6.98 6.06 -0.67
CA ALA A 23 8.38 6.26 -1.06
C ALA A 23 9.12 4.94 -1.32
N ASN A 24 8.77 3.88 -0.60
CA ASN A 24 9.37 2.54 -0.70
C ASN A 24 8.40 1.46 -0.18
N PHE A 25 8.81 0.20 -0.28
CA PHE A 25 8.02 -0.97 0.15
C PHE A 25 7.65 -0.92 1.63
N GLU A 26 8.62 -0.66 2.52
CA GLU A 26 8.41 -0.61 3.97
C GLU A 26 7.38 0.47 4.35
N ALA A 27 7.49 1.65 3.73
CA ALA A 27 6.53 2.74 3.93
C ALA A 27 5.11 2.37 3.45
N ALA A 28 5.01 1.64 2.33
CA ALA A 28 3.73 1.19 1.81
C ALA A 28 3.06 0.16 2.74
N ILE A 29 3.85 -0.76 3.32
CA ILE A 29 3.36 -1.75 4.29
C ILE A 29 2.94 -1.07 5.60
N ASP A 30 3.76 -0.19 6.16
CA ASP A 30 3.43 0.54 7.39
C ASP A 30 2.15 1.39 7.24
N GLU A 31 1.95 2.02 6.08
CA GLU A 31 0.70 2.73 5.80
C GLU A 31 -0.50 1.77 5.69
N LEU A 32 -0.33 0.61 5.03
CA LEU A 32 -1.39 -0.39 4.89
C LEU A 32 -1.80 -0.97 6.26
N GLU A 33 -0.84 -1.27 7.13
CA GLU A 33 -1.09 -1.75 8.49
C GLU A 33 -1.89 -0.72 9.31
N LYS A 34 -1.54 0.57 9.21
CA LYS A 34 -2.30 1.65 9.85
C LYS A 34 -3.73 1.76 9.34
N ILE A 35 -3.94 1.57 8.03
CA ILE A 35 -5.27 1.57 7.43
C ILE A 35 -6.09 0.40 7.96
N VAL A 36 -5.53 -0.81 7.96
CA VAL A 36 -6.20 -2.01 8.48
C VAL A 36 -6.56 -1.82 9.95
N ALA A 37 -5.61 -1.38 10.78
CA ALA A 37 -5.85 -1.13 12.19
C ALA A 37 -6.99 -0.11 12.41
N ARG A 38 -7.04 0.97 11.62
CA ARG A 38 -8.15 1.92 11.66
C ARG A 38 -9.47 1.26 11.27
N MET A 39 -9.52 0.49 10.18
CA MET A 39 -10.74 -0.21 9.75
C MET A 39 -11.25 -1.18 10.83
N GLU A 40 -10.36 -1.83 11.57
CA GLU A 40 -10.69 -2.76 12.65
C GLU A 40 -11.25 -2.07 13.91
N THR A 41 -10.91 -0.80 14.16
CA THR A 41 -11.48 -0.05 15.30
C THR A 41 -12.98 0.22 15.17
N GLY A 42 -13.53 0.16 13.95
CA GLY A 42 -14.97 0.30 13.70
C GLY A 42 -15.54 1.72 13.86
N ASP A 43 -14.70 2.73 14.10
CA ASP A 43 -15.12 4.14 14.30
C ASP A 43 -15.08 4.96 12.99
N LEU A 44 -15.05 4.31 11.83
CA LEU A 44 -15.04 5.00 10.54
C LEU A 44 -16.46 5.20 10.03
N SER A 45 -16.71 6.39 9.48
CA SER A 45 -17.88 6.61 8.64
C SER A 45 -17.82 5.70 7.40
N LEU A 46 -18.96 5.53 6.72
CA LEU A 46 -19.02 4.76 5.47
C LEU A 46 -18.08 5.37 4.41
N GLU A 47 -18.07 6.70 4.29
CA GLU A 47 -17.22 7.43 3.34
C GLU A 47 -15.73 7.22 3.65
N ASP A 48 -15.34 7.31 4.93
CA ASP A 48 -13.97 7.06 5.36
C ASP A 48 -13.56 5.60 5.15
N SER A 49 -14.49 4.66 5.36
CA SER A 49 -14.25 3.23 5.14
C SER A 49 -13.99 2.93 3.66
N LEU A 50 -14.74 3.57 2.76
CA LEU A 50 -14.53 3.44 1.33
C LEU A 50 -13.20 4.07 0.89
N ALA A 51 -12.84 5.23 1.45
CA ALA A 51 -11.56 5.88 1.19
C ALA A 51 -10.37 5.03 1.69
N ALA A 52 -10.47 4.50 2.91
CA ALA A 52 -9.50 3.59 3.50
C ALA A 52 -9.31 2.33 2.64
N HIS A 53 -10.40 1.70 2.22
CA HIS A 53 -10.36 0.53 1.36
C HIS A 53 -9.70 0.82 0.00
N LYS A 54 -10.06 1.93 -0.66
CA LYS A 54 -9.43 2.34 -1.93
C LYS A 54 -7.93 2.53 -1.76
N ARG A 55 -7.51 3.25 -0.72
CA ARG A 55 -6.08 3.48 -0.44
C ARG A 55 -5.36 2.16 -0.14
N GLY A 56 -5.98 1.28 0.65
CA GLY A 56 -5.42 -0.05 0.95
C GLY A 56 -5.18 -0.87 -0.32
N LEU A 57 -6.11 -0.81 -1.29
CA LEU A 57 -5.94 -1.49 -2.58
C LEU A 57 -4.78 -0.91 -3.40
N GLU A 58 -4.64 0.41 -3.45
CA GLU A 58 -3.52 1.08 -4.13
C GLU A 58 -2.17 0.67 -3.52
N LEU A 59 -2.07 0.63 -2.19
CA LEU A 59 -0.86 0.20 -1.48
C LEU A 59 -0.55 -1.28 -1.73
N ALA A 60 -1.56 -2.15 -1.67
CA ALA A 60 -1.38 -3.57 -1.96
C ALA A 60 -0.86 -3.81 -3.39
N GLN A 61 -1.41 -3.09 -4.37
CA GLN A 61 -0.94 -3.14 -5.76
C GLN A 61 0.51 -2.66 -5.90
N TYR A 62 0.87 -1.57 -5.22
CA TYR A 62 2.25 -1.09 -5.18
C TYR A 62 3.19 -2.16 -4.63
N CYS A 63 2.87 -2.75 -3.48
CA CYS A 63 3.68 -3.79 -2.84
C CYS A 63 3.87 -5.01 -3.76
N GLN A 64 2.79 -5.49 -4.39
CA GLN A 64 2.86 -6.58 -5.37
C GLN A 64 3.78 -6.23 -6.55
N GLY A 65 3.69 -5.00 -7.06
CA GLY A 65 4.57 -4.52 -8.14
C GLY A 65 6.05 -4.50 -7.74
N VAL A 66 6.36 -4.07 -6.52
CA VAL A 66 7.74 -4.10 -6.00
C VAL A 66 8.25 -5.53 -5.89
N LEU A 67 7.46 -6.44 -5.30
CA LEU A 67 7.83 -7.84 -5.17
C LEU A 67 8.03 -8.53 -6.52
N ALA A 68 7.17 -8.26 -7.51
CA ALA A 68 7.32 -8.80 -8.86
C ALA A 68 8.64 -8.36 -9.52
N ARG A 69 9.03 -7.09 -9.35
CA ARG A 69 10.31 -6.56 -9.85
C ARG A 69 11.50 -7.20 -9.14
N ALA A 70 11.42 -7.40 -7.83
CA ALA A 70 12.47 -8.06 -7.06
C ALA A 70 12.65 -9.52 -7.50
N GLN A 71 11.54 -10.27 -7.65
CA GLN A 71 11.56 -11.64 -8.15
C GLN A 71 12.14 -11.74 -9.56
N GLN A 72 11.82 -10.79 -10.44
CA GLN A 72 12.38 -10.77 -11.79
C GLN A 72 13.90 -10.55 -11.76
N GLN A 73 14.39 -9.65 -10.92
CA GLN A 73 15.83 -9.41 -10.78
C GLN A 73 16.56 -10.66 -10.28
N VAL A 74 16.00 -11.36 -9.28
CA VAL A 74 16.57 -12.62 -8.79
C VAL A 74 16.65 -13.65 -9.92
N ARG A 75 15.57 -13.85 -10.69
CA ARG A 75 15.58 -14.80 -11.81
C ARG A 75 16.66 -14.51 -12.85
N VAL A 76 16.86 -13.24 -13.19
CA VAL A 76 17.91 -12.85 -14.16
C VAL A 76 19.29 -13.17 -13.61
N LEU A 77 19.56 -12.83 -12.34
CA LEU A 77 20.84 -13.11 -11.70
C LEU A 77 21.12 -14.62 -11.58
N GLU A 78 20.10 -15.43 -11.29
CA GLU A 78 20.20 -16.89 -11.26
C GLU A 78 20.53 -17.45 -12.65
N GLN A 79 19.85 -16.97 -13.70
CA GLN A 79 20.14 -17.37 -15.09
C GLN A 79 21.55 -17.00 -15.53
N ASP A 80 21.99 -15.77 -15.22
CA ASP A 80 23.34 -15.30 -15.55
C ASP A 80 24.40 -16.13 -14.82
N THR A 81 24.17 -16.45 -13.54
CA THR A 81 25.05 -17.32 -12.74
C THR A 81 25.13 -18.72 -13.34
N LEU A 82 23.98 -19.30 -13.72
CA LEU A 82 23.93 -20.63 -14.32
C LEU A 82 24.67 -20.68 -15.66
N LYS A 83 24.50 -19.63 -16.49
CA LYS A 83 25.19 -19.50 -17.78
C LYS A 83 26.69 -19.40 -17.60
N ALA A 84 27.16 -18.55 -16.68
CA ALA A 84 28.58 -18.38 -16.39
C ALA A 84 29.25 -19.70 -15.98
N LEU A 85 28.56 -20.55 -15.22
CA LEU A 85 29.08 -21.87 -14.84
C LEU A 85 29.12 -22.85 -16.03
N SER A 86 28.10 -22.83 -16.89
CA SER A 86 28.02 -23.69 -18.08
C SER A 86 29.01 -23.33 -19.20
N GLU A 87 29.44 -22.08 -19.29
CA GLU A 87 30.44 -21.63 -20.27
C GLU A 87 31.89 -21.93 -19.83
N THR A 88 32.08 -22.58 -18.68
CA THR A 88 33.40 -22.95 -18.11
C THR A 88 33.80 -24.42 -18.27
N GLU A 89 33.02 -25.24 -18.97
CA GLU A 89 33.49 -26.55 -19.43
C GLU A 89 34.13 -26.39 -20.81
N PRO A 90 35.48 -26.31 -20.93
CA PRO A 90 36.12 -26.39 -22.22
C PRO A 90 35.84 -27.78 -22.82
N ASP A 91 35.21 -27.82 -23.99
CA ASP A 91 35.24 -28.97 -24.90
C ASP A 91 36.70 -29.48 -25.00
N GLU A 92 36.96 -30.69 -24.51
CA GLU A 92 38.14 -31.49 -24.88
C GLU A 92 37.84 -32.28 -26.17
#